data_AF-A0A957M8D9-F1
#
_entry.id   AF-A0A957M8D9-F1
#
_cell.length_a   1.000
_cell.length_b   1.000
_cell.length_c   1.000
_cell.angle_alpha   90.00
_cell.angle_beta   90.00
_cell.angle_gamma   90.00
#
_symmetry.space_group_name_H-M   'P 1'
#
loop_
_entity.id
_entity.type
_entity.pdbx_description
1 polymer ?
#
loop_
_entity_poly.entity_id
_entity_poly.type
_entity_poly.pdbx_seq_one_letter_code
_entity_poly.pdbx_strand_id
1 'polypeptide(L)'
;MTTSASLRAHYVLSTHWDREWYQSFQNYRYQLVCLLDRVLAGLEDGRLRGPFQTDGQAIILEDYLEIRPERRSELERLAQAGKLVIGPWYVLPDEFLVSGEALIRNLRLGREIARSFGVEPSNAGFVCDLFGHNSQMPQIFAGFGIRG
;
A
#
# COMPACT_ATOMS: atom_id res chain seq x y z
N MET A 1 30.49 33.29 -9.35
CA MET A 1 29.15 33.18 -8.76
C MET A 1 28.74 31.72 -8.83
N THR A 2 28.87 30.98 -7.73
CA THR A 2 28.44 29.59 -7.63
C THR A 2 26.92 29.58 -7.44
N THR A 3 26.19 29.13 -8.46
CA THR A 3 24.76 28.81 -8.34
C THR A 3 24.59 27.71 -7.30
N SER A 4 24.02 28.06 -6.14
CA SER A 4 23.59 27.07 -5.15
C SER A 4 22.60 26.12 -5.81
N ALA A 5 22.95 24.84 -5.92
CA ALA A 5 22.04 23.84 -6.46
C ALA A 5 20.79 23.74 -5.57
N SER A 6 19.60 23.86 -6.17
CA SER A 6 18.35 23.64 -5.46
C SER A 6 18.14 22.15 -5.22
N LEU A 7 17.95 21.74 -3.96
CA LEU A 7 17.59 20.37 -3.59
C LEU A 7 16.07 20.21 -3.58
N ARG A 8 15.58 19.09 -4.10
CA ARG A 8 14.16 18.73 -4.04
C ARG A 8 13.96 17.65 -2.98
N ALA A 9 13.14 17.95 -1.97
CA ALA A 9 12.71 16.98 -0.97
C ALA A 9 11.36 16.38 -1.38
N HIS A 10 11.27 15.05 -1.36
CA HIS A 10 10.02 14.31 -1.59
C HIS A 10 9.54 13.74 -0.25
N TYR A 11 8.35 14.14 0.20
CA TYR A 11 7.72 13.59 1.39
C TYR A 11 6.64 12.59 0.97
N VAL A 12 6.81 11.33 1.37
CA VAL A 12 5.84 10.26 1.11
C VAL A 12 5.04 10.02 2.37
N LEU A 13 3.72 10.25 2.29
CA LEU A 13 2.82 10.00 3.40
C LEU A 13 2.44 8.51 3.41
N SER A 14 2.86 7.80 4.45
CA SER A 14 2.57 6.36 4.61
C SER A 14 2.67 5.97 6.09
N THR A 15 2.23 4.75 6.40
CA THR A 15 2.61 4.02 7.60
C THR A 15 3.15 2.68 7.15
N HIS A 16 4.14 2.14 7.84
CA HIS A 16 4.35 0.69 7.79
C HIS A 16 3.29 0.03 8.67
N TRP A 17 2.68 -1.06 8.21
CA TRP A 17 1.57 -1.71 8.91
C TRP A 17 1.68 -3.23 8.89
N ASP A 18 2.33 -3.79 9.91
CA ASP A 18 2.23 -5.21 10.21
C ASP A 18 0.78 -5.57 10.54
N ARG A 19 0.22 -6.52 9.79
CA ARG A 19 -1.18 -6.94 9.98
C ARG A 19 -1.40 -7.58 11.36
N GLU A 20 -0.39 -8.30 11.84
CA GLU A 20 -0.31 -8.88 13.17
C GLU A 20 1.16 -9.12 13.54
N TRP A 21 1.52 -8.88 14.81
CA TRP A 21 2.89 -9.05 15.29
C TRP A 21 2.92 -9.29 16.82
N TYR A 22 3.40 -8.35 17.63
CA TYR A 22 3.46 -8.49 19.09
C TYR A 22 2.11 -8.31 19.81
N GLN A 23 1.04 -7.97 19.09
CA GLN A 23 -0.35 -7.94 19.56
C GLN A 23 -1.21 -8.79 18.62
N SER A 24 -2.38 -9.20 19.09
CA SER A 24 -3.34 -9.92 18.26
C SER A 24 -3.76 -9.12 17.04
N PHE A 25 -4.12 -9.82 15.96
CA PHE A 25 -4.70 -9.22 14.77
C PHE A 25 -5.81 -8.21 15.08
N GLN A 26 -6.70 -8.49 16.03
CA GLN A 26 -7.82 -7.59 16.34
C GLN A 26 -7.37 -6.27 16.99
N ASN A 27 -6.31 -6.29 17.80
CA ASN A 27 -5.74 -5.06 18.36
C ASN A 27 -5.10 -4.19 17.28
N TYR A 28 -4.41 -4.80 16.31
CA TYR A 28 -3.92 -4.10 15.13
C TYR A 28 -5.10 -3.59 14.29
N ARG A 29 -6.08 -4.44 13.94
CA ARG A 29 -7.24 -4.02 13.13
C ARG A 29 -8.00 -2.83 13.73
N TYR A 30 -8.18 -2.79 15.06
CA TYR A 30 -8.77 -1.62 15.72
C TYR A 30 -7.96 -0.33 15.46
N GLN A 31 -6.64 -0.40 15.63
CA GLN A 31 -5.75 0.74 15.39
C GLN A 31 -5.71 1.13 13.91
N LEU A 32 -5.76 0.15 13.00
CA LEU A 32 -5.83 0.37 11.55
C LEU A 32 -7.08 1.16 11.18
N VAL A 33 -8.23 0.78 11.73
CA VAL A 33 -9.50 1.49 11.51
C VAL A 33 -9.40 2.93 12.01
N CYS A 34 -8.88 3.15 13.22
CA CYS A 34 -8.69 4.50 13.74
C CYS A 34 -7.69 5.32 12.92
N LEU A 35 -6.63 4.70 12.41
CA LEU A 35 -5.65 5.36 11.55
C LEU A 35 -6.31 5.80 10.24
N LEU A 36 -6.99 4.89 9.55
CA LEU A 36 -7.62 5.20 8.26
C LEU A 36 -8.75 6.21 8.42
N ASP A 37 -9.56 6.15 9.48
CA ASP A 37 -10.56 7.19 9.77
C ASP A 37 -9.91 8.59 9.83
N ARG A 38 -8.72 8.72 10.43
CA ARG A 38 -7.97 10.00 10.49
C ARG A 38 -7.35 10.38 9.15
N VAL A 39 -6.81 9.41 8.42
CA VAL A 39 -6.20 9.64 7.09
C VAL A 39 -7.27 10.12 6.12
N LEU A 40 -8.41 9.44 6.02
CA LEU A 40 -9.50 9.81 5.12
C LEU A 40 -10.03 11.20 5.44
N ALA A 41 -10.31 11.48 6.73
CA ALA A 41 -10.72 12.82 7.15
C ALA A 41 -9.69 13.90 6.78
N GLY A 42 -8.40 13.62 7.01
CA GLY A 42 -7.33 14.57 6.68
C GLY A 42 -7.12 14.77 5.17
N LEU A 43 -7.35 13.74 4.35
CA LEU A 43 -7.31 13.87 2.89
C LEU A 43 -8.50 14.70 2.38
N GLU A 44 -9.68 14.53 3.00
CA GLU A 44 -10.91 15.22 2.60
C GLU A 44 -10.89 16.70 2.97
N ASP A 45 -10.46 17.04 4.19
CA ASP A 45 -10.39 18.43 4.65
C ASP A 45 -9.10 19.16 4.24
N GLY A 46 -8.20 18.46 3.54
CA GLY A 46 -6.97 19.02 2.98
C GLY A 46 -5.81 19.18 3.97
N ARG A 47 -5.95 18.77 5.24
CA ARG A 47 -4.82 18.71 6.19
C ARG A 47 -3.72 17.77 5.71
N LEU A 48 -4.07 16.71 4.99
CA LEU A 48 -3.15 15.79 4.34
C LEU A 48 -3.18 16.04 2.83
N ARG A 49 -2.04 16.45 2.26
CA ARG A 49 -1.95 16.72 0.82
C ARG A 49 -2.04 15.45 -0.04
N GLY A 50 -1.57 14.32 0.50
CA GLY A 50 -1.52 13.04 -0.19
C GLY A 50 -0.52 13.00 -1.37
N PRO A 51 -0.45 11.86 -2.08
CA PRO A 51 -1.20 10.64 -1.80
C PRO A 51 -0.75 9.96 -0.50
N PHE A 52 -1.67 9.22 0.13
CA PHE A 52 -1.33 8.25 1.18
C PHE A 52 -1.02 6.90 0.53
N GLN A 53 0.16 6.35 0.82
CA GLN A 53 0.61 5.03 0.36
C GLN A 53 0.20 3.95 1.37
N THR A 54 -0.55 2.94 0.92
CA THR A 54 -1.06 1.84 1.75
C THR A 54 -0.01 0.76 2.05
N ASP A 55 1.22 1.18 2.33
CA ASP A 55 2.33 0.29 2.67
C ASP A 55 2.62 -0.81 1.63
N GLY A 56 2.31 -0.54 0.36
CA GLY A 56 2.49 -1.53 -0.70
C GLY A 56 1.47 -2.67 -0.71
N GLN A 57 0.54 -2.73 0.25
CA GLN A 57 -0.40 -3.82 0.47
C GLN A 57 -1.86 -3.36 0.26
N ALA A 58 -2.65 -4.21 -0.40
CA ALA A 58 -4.06 -3.94 -0.69
C ALA A 58 -5.00 -4.45 0.43
N ILE A 59 -4.58 -5.45 1.22
CA ILE A 59 -5.39 -6.06 2.28
C ILE A 59 -5.87 -5.05 3.33
N ILE A 60 -5.10 -3.97 3.55
CA ILE A 60 -5.44 -2.89 4.50
C ILE A 60 -6.83 -2.32 4.21
N LEU A 61 -7.23 -2.24 2.94
CA LEU A 61 -8.53 -1.71 2.56
C LEU A 61 -9.66 -2.71 2.86
N GLU A 62 -9.42 -4.00 2.67
CA GLU A 62 -10.41 -5.04 3.00
C GLU A 62 -10.60 -5.14 4.52
N ASP A 63 -9.51 -5.17 5.28
CA ASP A 63 -9.56 -5.19 6.75
C ASP A 63 -10.32 -3.98 7.32
N TYR A 64 -10.17 -2.82 6.69
CA TYR A 64 -10.92 -1.62 7.04
C TYR A 64 -12.41 -1.73 6.68
N LEU A 65 -12.72 -2.14 5.45
CA LEU A 65 -14.08 -2.22 4.93
C LEU A 65 -14.91 -3.34 5.54
N GLU A 66 -14.28 -4.36 6.12
CA GLU A 66 -14.98 -5.35 6.95
C GLU A 66 -15.63 -4.69 8.19
N ILE A 67 -15.02 -3.60 8.69
CA ILE A 67 -15.50 -2.87 9.87
C ILE A 67 -16.31 -1.62 9.50
N ARG A 68 -15.95 -0.98 8.37
CA ARG A 68 -16.53 0.28 7.87
C ARG A 68 -17.04 0.13 6.44
N PRO A 69 -17.96 -0.82 6.14
CA PRO A 69 -18.40 -1.08 4.77
C PRO A 69 -19.03 0.15 4.09
N GLU A 70 -19.62 1.05 4.87
CA GLU A 70 -20.22 2.30 4.41
C GLU A 70 -19.20 3.30 3.80
N ARG A 71 -17.90 3.11 4.08
CA ARG A 71 -16.81 3.98 3.61
C ARG A 71 -16.27 3.60 2.23
N ARG A 72 -16.79 2.53 1.60
CA ARG A 72 -16.33 2.04 0.29
C ARG A 72 -16.30 3.14 -0.77
N SER A 73 -17.42 3.85 -0.95
CA SER A 73 -17.52 4.89 -1.98
C SER A 73 -16.57 6.06 -1.75
N GLU A 74 -16.26 6.37 -0.49
CA GLU A 74 -15.30 7.40 -0.13
C GLU A 74 -13.87 7.00 -0.52
N LEU A 75 -13.48 5.75 -0.21
CA LEU A 75 -12.19 5.19 -0.61
C LEU A 75 -12.02 5.17 -2.13
N GLU A 76 -13.05 4.72 -2.87
CA GLU A 76 -13.03 4.70 -4.34
C GLU A 76 -12.83 6.11 -4.91
N ARG A 77 -13.60 7.09 -4.42
CA ARG A 77 -13.46 8.50 -4.85
C ARG A 77 -12.05 9.04 -4.55
N LEU A 78 -11.51 8.80 -3.36
CA LEU A 78 -10.17 9.28 -2.98
C LEU A 78 -9.07 8.58 -3.78
N ALA A 79 -9.19 7.27 -4.03
CA ALA A 79 -8.27 6.54 -4.87
C ALA A 79 -8.28 7.08 -6.30
N GLN A 80 -9.46 7.24 -6.91
CA GLN A 80 -9.62 7.77 -8.26
C GLN A 80 -9.15 9.23 -8.39
N ALA A 81 -9.24 10.01 -7.30
CA ALA A 81 -8.67 11.35 -7.21
C ALA A 81 -7.14 11.37 -7.01
N GLY A 82 -6.47 10.20 -7.00
CA GLY A 82 -5.03 10.08 -6.79
C GLY A 82 -4.58 10.42 -5.37
N LYS A 83 -5.49 10.36 -4.38
CA LYS A 83 -5.20 10.62 -2.97
C LYS A 83 -4.83 9.37 -2.18
N LEU A 84 -5.14 8.19 -2.71
CA LEU A 84 -4.77 6.88 -2.14
C LEU A 84 -4.03 6.08 -3.21
N VAL A 85 -2.89 5.50 -2.85
CA VAL A 85 -2.11 4.59 -3.71
C VAL A 85 -2.15 3.20 -3.11
N ILE A 86 -2.58 2.22 -3.92
CA ILE A 86 -2.95 0.87 -3.48
C ILE A 86 -1.99 -0.16 -4.12
N GLY A 87 -1.53 -1.12 -3.33
CA GLY A 87 -0.67 -2.22 -3.80
C GLY A 87 0.79 -1.81 -4.03
N PRO A 88 1.58 -2.63 -4.75
CA PRO A 88 1.13 -3.67 -5.69
C PRO A 88 0.76 -5.02 -5.07
N TRP A 89 1.17 -5.28 -3.84
CA TRP A 89 0.95 -6.56 -3.17
C TRP A 89 -0.46 -6.67 -2.61
N TYR A 90 -0.91 -7.89 -2.38
CA TYR A 90 -2.06 -8.12 -1.51
C TYR A 90 -1.64 -7.95 -0.05
N VAL A 91 -0.60 -8.68 0.37
CA VAL A 91 0.07 -8.60 1.69
C VAL A 91 1.58 -8.48 1.49
N LEU A 92 2.33 -7.93 2.46
CA LEU A 92 3.80 -7.99 2.43
C LEU A 92 4.27 -9.42 2.77
N PRO A 93 4.97 -10.13 1.87
CA PRO A 93 5.39 -11.51 2.10
C PRO A 93 6.77 -11.58 2.76
N ASP A 94 7.10 -12.69 3.42
CA ASP A 94 8.49 -13.12 3.53
C ASP A 94 8.84 -13.91 2.26
N GLU A 95 9.79 -13.42 1.46
CA GLU A 95 10.11 -13.95 0.13
C GLU A 95 10.67 -15.38 0.15
N PHE A 96 11.35 -15.78 1.23
CA PHE A 96 12.00 -17.09 1.31
C PHE A 96 11.13 -18.14 1.99
N LEU A 97 10.12 -17.72 2.76
CA LEU A 97 9.24 -18.62 3.50
C LEU A 97 7.96 -19.03 2.73
N VAL A 98 7.72 -18.42 1.57
CA VAL A 98 6.58 -18.76 0.70
C VAL A 98 7.04 -19.32 -0.64
N SER A 99 6.16 -20.04 -1.33
CA SER A 99 6.47 -20.54 -2.67
C SER A 99 6.56 -19.40 -3.70
N GLY A 100 7.33 -19.59 -4.78
CA GLY A 100 7.39 -18.63 -5.87
C GLY A 100 6.02 -18.34 -6.49
N GLU A 101 5.14 -19.34 -6.58
CA GLU A 101 3.76 -19.15 -7.04
C GLU A 101 2.96 -18.27 -6.06
N ALA A 102 3.18 -18.40 -4.75
CA ALA A 102 2.52 -17.54 -3.77
C ALA A 102 2.90 -16.06 -3.96
N LEU A 103 4.17 -15.74 -4.30
CA LEU A 103 4.58 -14.38 -4.64
C LEU A 103 3.85 -13.84 -5.88
N ILE A 104 3.73 -14.66 -6.93
CA ILE A 104 3.01 -14.31 -8.16
C ILE A 104 1.52 -14.07 -7.86
N ARG A 105 0.89 -14.95 -7.07
CA ARG A 105 -0.52 -14.81 -6.67
C ARG A 105 -0.75 -13.58 -5.80
N ASN A 106 0.17 -13.29 -4.90
CA ASN A 106 0.11 -12.13 -4.02
C ASN A 106 0.11 -10.82 -4.84
N LEU A 107 1.00 -10.67 -5.82
CA LEU A 107 0.99 -9.52 -6.75
C LEU A 107 -0.27 -9.47 -7.59
N ARG A 108 -0.71 -10.61 -8.15
CA ARG A 108 -1.90 -10.67 -8.98
C ARG A 108 -3.13 -10.20 -8.20
N LEU A 109 -3.32 -10.71 -6.99
CA LEU A 109 -4.46 -10.38 -6.14
C LEU A 109 -4.42 -8.92 -5.69
N GLY A 110 -3.27 -8.41 -5.23
CA GLY A 110 -3.15 -6.99 -4.84
C GLY A 110 -3.52 -6.03 -5.96
N ARG A 111 -3.10 -6.36 -7.19
CA ARG A 111 -3.43 -5.60 -8.40
C ARG A 111 -4.91 -5.72 -8.80
N GLU A 112 -5.54 -6.85 -8.55
CA GLU A 112 -6.98 -7.03 -8.76
C GLU A 112 -7.80 -6.20 -7.76
N ILE A 113 -7.42 -6.20 -6.48
CA ILE A 113 -8.06 -5.38 -5.46
C ILE A 113 -7.96 -3.90 -5.82
N ALA A 114 -6.78 -3.39 -6.18
CA ALA A 114 -6.62 -1.99 -6.60
C ALA A 114 -7.56 -1.62 -7.76
N ARG A 115 -7.68 -2.48 -8.79
CA ARG A 115 -8.60 -2.26 -9.92
C ARG A 115 -10.07 -2.29 -9.51
N SER A 116 -10.43 -3.04 -8.47
CA SER A 116 -11.79 -3.02 -7.92
C SER A 116 -12.19 -1.64 -7.37
N PHE A 117 -11.22 -0.80 -6.99
CA PHE A 117 -11.46 0.59 -6.59
C PHE A 117 -11.45 1.58 -7.77
N GLY A 118 -11.33 1.07 -9.01
CA GLY A 118 -11.31 1.88 -10.23
C GLY A 118 -9.98 2.59 -10.49
N VAL A 119 -8.88 2.09 -9.94
CA VAL A 119 -7.54 2.67 -10.13
C VAL A 119 -6.53 1.66 -10.66
N GLU A 120 -5.46 2.16 -11.27
CA GLU A 120 -4.29 1.32 -11.53
C GLU A 120 -3.52 1.04 -10.23
N PRO A 121 -3.05 -0.19 -10.02
CA PRO A 121 -2.20 -0.50 -8.88
C PRO A 121 -0.89 0.28 -8.93
N SER A 122 -0.29 0.48 -7.75
CA SER A 122 1.07 0.98 -7.65
C SER A 122 2.02 0.17 -8.53
N ASN A 123 2.98 0.86 -9.14
CA ASN A 123 4.04 0.26 -9.95
C ASN A 123 5.42 0.35 -9.25
N ALA A 124 5.43 0.54 -7.93
CA ALA A 124 6.64 0.46 -7.11
C ALA A 124 6.80 -0.96 -6.53
N GLY A 125 7.96 -1.57 -6.70
CA GLY A 125 8.37 -2.84 -6.11
C GLY A 125 8.60 -2.68 -4.61
N PHE A 126 7.51 -2.63 -3.86
CA PHE A 126 7.53 -2.34 -2.43
C PHE A 126 8.02 -3.56 -1.65
N VAL A 127 9.25 -3.53 -1.16
CA VAL A 127 9.87 -4.63 -0.38
C VAL A 127 10.47 -4.11 0.93
N CYS A 128 9.68 -3.32 1.66
CA CYS A 128 10.08 -2.78 2.96
C CYS A 128 9.93 -3.81 4.08
N ASP A 129 10.98 -4.02 4.85
CA ASP A 129 11.05 -4.91 6.03
C ASP A 129 10.89 -6.42 5.74
N LEU A 130 11.34 -6.87 4.57
CA LEU A 130 11.44 -8.29 4.27
C LEU A 130 12.82 -8.80 4.68
N PHE A 131 12.87 -9.99 5.27
CA PHE A 131 14.11 -10.58 5.81
C PHE A 131 14.94 -11.26 4.73
N GLY A 132 15.49 -10.42 3.85
CA GLY A 132 16.26 -10.79 2.67
C GLY A 132 15.39 -10.87 1.41
N HIS A 133 16.05 -10.70 0.26
CA HIS A 133 15.36 -10.64 -1.03
C HIS A 133 15.83 -11.75 -1.97
N ASN A 134 14.88 -12.47 -2.53
CA ASN A 134 15.08 -13.43 -3.58
C ASN A 134 15.63 -12.73 -4.83
N SER A 135 16.72 -13.28 -5.38
CA SER A 135 17.35 -12.79 -6.61
C SER A 135 16.42 -12.68 -7.83
N GLN A 136 15.28 -13.37 -7.82
CA GLN A 136 14.30 -13.33 -8.90
C GLN A 136 13.27 -12.20 -8.81
N MET A 137 13.28 -11.39 -7.74
CA MET A 137 12.34 -10.27 -7.61
C MET A 137 12.36 -9.29 -8.80
N PRO A 138 13.52 -8.92 -9.38
CA PRO A 138 13.53 -8.11 -10.61
C PRO A 138 12.79 -8.77 -11.79
N GLN A 139 12.95 -10.10 -11.97
CA GLN A 139 12.25 -10.84 -13.02
C GLN A 139 10.74 -10.90 -12.76
N ILE A 140 10.35 -11.20 -11.52
CA ILE A 140 8.95 -11.28 -11.11
C ILE A 140 8.28 -9.92 -11.30
N PHE A 141 8.86 -8.84 -10.77
CA PHE A 141 8.34 -7.48 -10.92
C PHE A 141 8.23 -7.05 -12.38
N ALA A 142 9.25 -7.34 -13.22
CA ALA A 142 9.18 -7.06 -14.65
C ALA A 142 8.01 -7.78 -15.33
N GLY A 143 7.71 -9.02 -14.91
CA GLY A 143 6.54 -9.79 -15.37
C GLY A 143 5.19 -9.13 -15.06
N PHE A 144 5.13 -8.27 -14.05
CA PHE A 144 3.95 -7.46 -13.69
C PHE A 144 4.03 -6.01 -14.21
N GLY A 145 5.08 -5.65 -14.94
CA GLY A 145 5.31 -4.30 -15.46
C GLY A 145 5.86 -3.30 -14.42
N ILE A 146 6.32 -3.79 -13.27
CA ILE A 146 6.91 -2.99 -12.18
C ILE A 146 8.40 -2.79 -12.51
N ARG A 147 8.88 -1.53 -12.48
CA ARG A 147 10.23 -1.15 -12.96
C ARG A 147 11.08 -0.37 -11.97
N GLY A 148 10.53 0.02 -10.82
CA GLY A 148 11.21 0.80 -9.78
C GLY A 148 10.72 0.38 -8.41
#